data_AF-A0A5E4LPU7-F1
#
_entry.id   AF-A0A5E4LPU7-F1
#
_cell.length_a   1.000
_cell.length_b   1.000
_cell.length_c   1.000
_cell.angle_alpha   90.00
_cell.angle_beta   90.00
_cell.angle_gamma   90.00
#
_symmetry.space_group_name_H-M   'P 1'
#
loop_
_entity.id
_entity.type
_entity.pdbx_description
1 polymer ?
#
loop_
_entity_poly.entity_id
_entity_poly.type
_entity_poly.pdbx_seq_one_letter_code
_entity_poly.pdbx_strand_id
1 'polypeptide(L)'
;MVSLLIEILPLAIASAMSPVILGVCIAMLSKKAANSVLAFLLGSVLAAIILFAIGVAFASGDDIVAQEISQPVAIFDLALGLLLGAFGLKVLLMKESAGDRLGARGQLSAKKLVAVGLLGTLTNFDAALLNITAVRTIAETAGSFATKLLPLAVTEFFLLSPILLPLGVYLVAPQKSAKLLEPLGAWMGKYGRFVVGLIFLGFAVYLVAKALPALAG
;
A
#
# COMPACT_ATOMS: atom_id res chain seq x y z
N MET A 1 -22.90 -5.57 -1.72
CA MET A 1 -21.68 -6.35 -2.02
C MET A 1 -21.00 -5.89 -3.29
N VAL A 2 -21.67 -5.91 -4.46
CA VAL A 2 -21.07 -5.39 -5.71
C VAL A 2 -20.74 -3.90 -5.62
N SER A 3 -21.63 -3.09 -5.04
CA SER A 3 -21.37 -1.66 -4.79
C SER A 3 -20.12 -1.42 -3.93
N LEU A 4 -20.02 -2.11 -2.79
CA LEU A 4 -18.86 -2.05 -1.90
C LEU A 4 -17.57 -2.46 -2.62
N LEU A 5 -17.61 -3.53 -3.42
CA LEU A 5 -16.45 -3.95 -4.22
C LEU A 5 -16.03 -2.86 -5.22
N ILE A 6 -16.98 -2.25 -5.93
CA ILE A 6 -16.69 -1.15 -6.87
C ILE A 6 -16.05 0.05 -6.14
N GLU A 7 -16.48 0.33 -4.91
CA GLU A 7 -15.96 1.42 -4.10
C GLU A 7 -14.54 1.16 -3.57
N ILE A 8 -14.25 -0.05 -3.08
CA ILE A 8 -12.94 -0.38 -2.52
C ILE A 8 -11.90 -0.77 -3.58
N LEU A 9 -12.33 -1.24 -4.76
CA LEU A 9 -11.41 -1.78 -5.76
C LEU A 9 -10.41 -0.72 -6.25
N PRO A 10 -10.78 0.55 -6.51
CA PRO A 10 -9.81 1.60 -6.80
C PRO A 10 -8.77 1.80 -5.68
N LEU A 11 -9.21 1.76 -4.41
CA LEU A 11 -8.32 1.90 -3.25
C LEU A 11 -7.35 0.72 -3.14
N ALA A 12 -7.87 -0.50 -3.32
CA ALA A 12 -7.10 -1.73 -3.29
C ALA A 12 -6.09 -1.78 -4.45
N ILE A 13 -6.50 -1.48 -5.68
CA ILE A 13 -5.59 -1.43 -6.83
C ILE A 13 -4.50 -0.38 -6.59
N ALA A 14 -4.86 0.80 -6.08
CA ALA A 14 -3.88 1.83 -5.78
C ALA A 14 -2.89 1.40 -4.66
N SER A 15 -3.34 0.66 -3.64
CA SER A 15 -2.44 0.14 -2.60
C SER A 15 -1.48 -0.95 -3.11
N ALA A 16 -1.84 -1.66 -4.18
CA ALA A 16 -0.94 -2.57 -4.89
C ALA A 16 0.17 -1.85 -5.67
N MET A 17 0.05 -0.55 -5.95
CA MET A 17 1.02 0.19 -6.76
C MET A 17 2.20 0.65 -5.91
N SER A 18 2.99 -0.31 -5.42
CA SER A 18 4.18 -0.06 -4.61
C SER A 18 5.48 -0.46 -5.33
N PRO A 19 6.12 0.46 -6.07
CA PRO A 19 7.37 0.19 -6.79
C PRO A 19 8.51 -0.23 -5.86
N VAL A 20 8.54 0.29 -4.63
CA VAL A 20 9.61 0.00 -3.66
C VAL A 20 9.55 -1.46 -3.23
N ILE A 21 8.39 -1.91 -2.74
CA ILE A 21 8.16 -3.30 -2.31
C ILE A 21 8.39 -4.26 -3.48
N LEU A 22 7.85 -3.95 -4.66
CA LEU A 22 8.05 -4.76 -5.86
C LEU A 22 9.53 -4.85 -6.25
N GLY A 23 10.26 -3.73 -6.23
CA GLY A 23 11.69 -3.69 -6.53
C GLY A 23 12.54 -4.51 -5.56
N VAL A 24 12.23 -4.44 -4.25
CA VAL A 24 12.87 -5.28 -3.21
C VAL A 24 12.62 -6.76 -3.48
N CYS A 25 11.38 -7.14 -3.80
CA CYS A 25 11.04 -8.53 -4.12
C CYS A 25 11.76 -9.04 -5.36
N ILE A 26 11.78 -8.28 -6.45
CA ILE A 26 12.48 -8.66 -7.69
C ILE A 26 13.97 -8.82 -7.40
N ALA A 27 14.60 -7.88 -6.69
CA ALA A 27 16.03 -7.95 -6.35
C ALA A 27 16.39 -9.20 -5.53
N MET A 28 15.51 -9.64 -4.63
CA MET A 28 15.69 -10.89 -3.88
C MET A 28 15.55 -12.12 -4.79
N LEU A 29 14.54 -12.14 -5.66
CA LEU A 29 14.28 -13.26 -6.57
C LEU A 29 15.36 -13.42 -7.65
N SER A 30 15.99 -12.32 -8.11
CA SER A 30 17.13 -12.36 -9.02
C SER A 30 18.32 -13.14 -8.45
N LYS A 31 18.46 -13.18 -7.11
CA LYS A 31 19.49 -13.97 -6.41
C LYS A 31 19.04 -15.39 -6.07
N LYS A 32 17.91 -15.86 -6.63
CA LYS A 32 17.26 -17.16 -6.34
C LYS A 32 16.93 -17.37 -4.86
N ALA A 33 16.70 -16.27 -4.12
CA ALA A 33 16.54 -16.30 -2.68
C ALA A 33 15.05 -16.34 -2.26
N ALA A 34 14.33 -17.40 -2.64
CA ALA A 34 12.90 -17.55 -2.31
C ALA A 34 12.62 -17.45 -0.80
N ASN A 35 13.48 -18.04 0.03
CA ASN A 35 13.39 -17.97 1.49
C ASN A 35 13.51 -16.54 2.02
N SER A 36 14.29 -15.69 1.34
CA SER A 36 14.40 -14.27 1.69
C SER A 36 13.10 -13.53 1.40
N VAL A 37 12.44 -13.83 0.29
CA VAL A 37 11.12 -13.26 -0.05
C VAL A 37 10.04 -13.76 0.89
N LEU A 38 10.06 -15.03 1.29
CA LEU A 38 9.13 -15.57 2.30
C LEU A 38 9.28 -14.89 3.66
N ALA A 39 10.51 -14.66 4.11
CA ALA A 39 10.77 -13.92 5.34
C ALA A 39 10.27 -12.47 5.24
N PHE A 40 10.48 -11.81 4.10
CA PHE A 40 9.97 -10.48 3.83
C PHE A 40 8.42 -10.43 3.76
N LEU A 41 7.80 -11.42 3.11
CA LEU A 41 6.34 -11.59 3.04
C LEU A 41 5.75 -11.75 4.44
N LEU A 42 6.37 -12.55 5.30
CA LEU A 42 5.91 -12.73 6.68
C LEU A 42 5.86 -11.39 7.43
N GLY A 43 6.90 -10.56 7.30
CA GLY A 43 6.90 -9.20 7.86
C GLY A 43 5.79 -8.33 7.30
N SER A 44 5.54 -8.41 5.99
CA SER A 44 4.52 -7.63 5.31
C SER A 44 3.10 -8.07 5.69
N VAL A 45 2.89 -9.36 5.93
CA VAL A 45 1.63 -9.89 6.48
C VAL A 45 1.39 -9.37 7.91
N LEU A 46 2.43 -9.28 8.74
CA LEU A 46 2.31 -8.66 10.07
C LEU A 46 1.92 -7.18 9.97
N ALA A 47 2.49 -6.44 9.01
CA ALA A 47 2.09 -5.06 8.73
C ALA A 47 0.63 -4.97 8.31
N ALA A 48 0.19 -5.82 7.37
CA ALA A 48 -1.19 -5.91 6.92
C ALA A 48 -2.17 -6.14 8.09
N ILE A 49 -1.84 -7.05 9.02
CA ILE A 49 -2.65 -7.28 10.22
C ILE A 49 -2.74 -6.02 11.10
N ILE A 50 -1.64 -5.29 11.28
CA ILE A 50 -1.63 -4.03 12.04
C ILE A 50 -2.50 -2.97 11.35
N LEU A 51 -2.36 -2.80 10.04
CA LEU A 51 -3.14 -1.84 9.24
C LEU A 51 -4.64 -2.19 9.27
N PHE A 52 -4.97 -3.48 9.16
CA PHE A 52 -6.32 -3.98 9.32
C PHE A 52 -6.90 -3.61 10.70
N ALA A 53 -6.15 -3.87 11.79
CA ALA A 53 -6.59 -3.54 13.14
C ALA A 53 -6.81 -2.02 13.31
N ILE A 54 -5.94 -1.19 12.72
CA ILE A 54 -6.09 0.26 12.71
C ILE A 54 -7.36 0.67 11.94
N GLY A 55 -7.59 0.14 10.75
CA GLY A 55 -8.79 0.43 9.94
C GLY A 55 -10.10 0.06 10.65
N VAL A 56 -10.13 -1.11 11.30
CA VAL A 56 -11.29 -1.54 12.11
C VAL A 56 -11.47 -0.63 13.33
N ALA A 57 -10.39 -0.25 14.01
CA ALA A 57 -10.47 0.64 15.17
C ALA A 57 -11.04 2.02 14.79
N PHE A 58 -10.68 2.55 13.62
CA PHE A 58 -11.26 3.79 13.11
C PHE A 58 -12.76 3.68 12.81
N ALA A 59 -13.21 2.55 12.27
CA ALA A 59 -14.64 2.33 12.01
C ALA A 59 -15.48 2.26 13.31
N SER A 60 -14.91 1.71 14.39
CA SER A 60 -15.58 1.62 15.70
C SER A 60 -15.55 2.93 16.50
N GLY A 61 -14.69 3.88 16.13
CA GLY A 61 -14.52 5.14 16.84
C GLY A 61 -15.61 6.18 16.54
N ASP A 62 -16.36 6.00 15.45
CA ASP A 62 -17.35 6.98 15.00
C ASP A 62 -18.56 7.08 15.95
N ASP A 63 -18.92 6.04 16.71
CA ASP A 63 -20.06 6.10 17.66
C ASP A 63 -19.82 7.03 18.88
N ILE A 64 -18.57 7.39 19.19
CA ILE A 64 -18.23 8.34 20.28
C ILE A 64 -17.97 9.76 19.74
N VAL A 65 -17.77 9.89 18.43
CA VAL A 65 -17.29 11.12 17.75
C VAL A 65 -18.38 11.75 16.86
N ALA A 66 -19.40 10.99 16.44
CA ALA A 66 -20.37 11.38 15.41
C ALA A 66 -21.42 12.43 15.81
N GLN A 67 -21.50 12.93 17.05
CA GLN A 67 -22.48 13.96 17.42
C GLN A 67 -21.95 15.41 17.42
N GLU A 68 -20.65 15.67 17.30
CA GLU A 68 -20.13 17.07 17.26
C GLU A 68 -18.94 17.32 16.29
N ILE A 69 -18.50 16.34 15.50
CA ILE A 69 -17.17 16.38 14.86
C ILE A 69 -17.26 16.35 13.32
N SER A 70 -18.01 17.28 12.70
CA SER A 70 -17.97 17.46 11.23
C SER A 70 -16.71 18.21 10.79
N GLN A 71 -16.27 19.20 11.57
CA GLN A 71 -15.11 20.02 11.20
C GLN A 71 -13.75 19.32 11.42
N PRO A 72 -13.51 18.58 12.52
CA PRO A 72 -12.19 17.97 12.74
C PRO A 72 -11.82 16.89 11.73
N VAL A 73 -12.81 16.15 11.19
CA VAL A 73 -12.59 15.18 10.11
C VAL A 73 -12.24 15.88 8.79
N ALA A 74 -12.93 16.97 8.46
CA ALA A 74 -12.64 17.75 7.25
C ALA A 74 -11.26 18.43 7.33
N ILE A 75 -10.86 18.92 8.51
CA ILE A 75 -9.52 19.47 8.75
C ILE A 75 -8.45 18.37 8.58
N PHE A 76 -8.71 17.16 9.07
CA PHE A 76 -7.79 16.04 8.91
C PHE A 76 -7.65 15.63 7.44
N ASP A 77 -8.76 15.47 6.71
CA ASP A 77 -8.76 15.15 5.28
C ASP A 77 -8.01 16.23 4.48
N LEU A 78 -8.22 17.51 4.80
CA LEU A 78 -7.48 18.63 4.18
C LEU A 78 -5.99 18.57 4.48
N ALA A 79 -5.61 18.42 5.75
CA ALA A 79 -4.21 18.36 6.18
C ALA A 79 -3.48 17.17 5.53
N LEU A 80 -4.13 16.01 5.49
CA LEU A 80 -3.61 14.81 4.86
C LEU A 80 -3.50 14.97 3.35
N GLY A 81 -4.51 15.55 2.69
CA GLY A 81 -4.47 15.87 1.26
C GLY A 81 -3.30 16.81 0.91
N LEU A 82 -3.09 17.87 1.68
CA LEU A 82 -1.96 18.79 1.50
C LEU A 82 -0.61 18.09 1.73
N LEU A 83 -0.51 17.24 2.76
CA LEU A 83 0.69 16.47 3.06
C LEU A 83 1.03 15.51 1.92
N LEU A 84 0.04 14.74 1.42
CA LEU A 84 0.21 13.85 0.27
C LEU A 84 0.60 14.63 -0.99
N GLY A 85 0.01 15.80 -1.22
CA GLY A 85 0.36 16.67 -2.34
C GLY A 85 1.81 17.13 -2.29
N ALA A 86 2.26 17.56 -1.10
CA ALA A 86 3.65 17.93 -0.87
C ALA A 86 4.62 16.76 -1.07
N PHE A 87 4.28 15.56 -0.59
CA PHE A 87 5.06 14.34 -0.83
C PHE A 87 5.10 13.95 -2.29
N GLY A 88 3.96 13.93 -2.99
CA GLY A 88 3.87 13.64 -4.42
C GLY A 88 4.74 14.59 -5.24
N LEU A 89 4.63 15.89 -4.98
CA LEU A 89 5.46 16.90 -5.64
C LEU A 89 6.94 16.71 -5.32
N LYS A 90 7.30 16.51 -4.05
CA LYS A 90 8.68 16.24 -3.62
C LYS A 90 9.27 15.01 -4.32
N VAL A 91 8.51 13.91 -4.39
CA VAL A 91 8.92 12.67 -5.06
C VAL A 91 9.18 12.92 -6.54
N LEU A 92 8.34 13.70 -7.22
CA LEU A 92 8.54 14.06 -8.63
C LEU A 92 9.74 14.98 -8.85
N LEU A 93 10.02 15.90 -7.91
CA LEU A 93 11.09 16.90 -8.01
C LEU A 93 12.46 16.39 -7.54
N MET A 94 12.53 15.39 -6.66
CA MET A 94 13.80 14.83 -6.18
C MET A 94 14.54 14.14 -7.33
N LYS A 95 15.70 14.67 -7.73
CA LYS A 95 16.60 14.04 -8.71
C LYS A 95 16.88 12.59 -8.30
N GLU A 96 16.87 11.69 -9.28
CA GLU A 96 17.23 10.29 -9.08
C GLU A 96 18.61 10.21 -8.43
N SER A 97 18.66 9.83 -7.16
CA SER A 97 19.89 9.21 -6.65
C SER A 97 19.88 7.78 -7.18
N ALA A 98 20.83 7.48 -8.05
CA ALA A 98 20.98 6.18 -8.70
C ALA A 98 20.71 5.01 -7.74
N GLY A 99 20.00 3.99 -8.25
CA GLY A 99 19.52 2.81 -7.54
C GLY A 99 20.59 1.85 -7.00
N ASP A 100 21.66 2.34 -6.38
CA ASP A 100 22.80 1.54 -5.93
C ASP A 100 22.65 0.92 -4.53
N ARG A 101 21.65 1.30 -3.74
CA ARG A 101 21.69 1.00 -2.29
C ARG A 101 21.13 -0.35 -1.86
N LEU A 102 20.45 -1.10 -2.74
CA LEU A 102 19.89 -2.41 -2.40
C LEU A 102 20.73 -3.59 -2.92
N GLY A 103 21.69 -3.35 -3.81
CA GLY A 103 22.57 -4.38 -4.36
C GLY A 103 23.75 -4.77 -3.46
N ALA A 104 24.23 -3.85 -2.62
CA ALA A 104 25.57 -3.92 -2.01
C ALA A 104 25.65 -4.37 -0.55
N ARG A 105 24.52 -4.61 0.14
CA ARG A 105 24.55 -5.12 1.53
C ARG A 105 24.46 -6.64 1.51
N GLY A 106 25.40 -7.32 2.18
CA GLY A 106 25.51 -8.78 2.25
C GLY A 106 24.21 -9.49 2.66
N GLN A 107 24.18 -10.83 2.55
CA GLN A 107 23.00 -11.65 2.87
C GLN A 107 22.38 -11.22 4.21
N LEU A 108 21.23 -10.57 4.15
CA LEU A 108 20.47 -10.19 5.35
C LEU A 108 19.91 -11.46 5.98
N SER A 109 19.97 -11.55 7.31
CA SER A 109 19.35 -12.66 8.03
C SER A 109 17.82 -12.62 7.90
N ALA A 110 17.16 -13.78 7.99
CA ALA A 110 15.70 -13.89 7.90
C ALA A 110 14.98 -12.92 8.85
N LYS A 111 15.48 -12.75 10.09
CA LYS A 111 14.92 -11.79 11.07
C LYS A 111 14.97 -10.35 10.56
N LYS A 112 16.08 -9.93 9.95
CA LYS A 112 16.20 -8.59 9.35
C LYS A 112 15.25 -8.45 8.17
N LEU A 113 15.04 -9.50 7.38
CA LEU A 113 14.12 -9.46 6.24
C LEU A 113 12.65 -9.37 6.68
N VAL A 114 12.25 -10.05 7.76
CA VAL A 114 10.94 -9.86 8.40
C VAL A 114 10.79 -8.40 8.84
N ALA A 115 11.78 -7.83 9.53
CA ALA A 115 11.72 -6.42 9.94
C ALA A 115 11.63 -5.46 8.75
N VAL A 116 12.35 -5.74 7.65
CA VAL A 116 12.28 -4.93 6.42
C VAL A 116 10.90 -5.06 5.75
N GLY A 117 10.27 -6.23 5.76
CA GLY A 117 8.90 -6.40 5.25
C GLY A 117 7.85 -5.67 6.09
N LEU A 118 7.96 -5.78 7.41
CA LEU A 118 7.09 -5.09 8.35
C LEU A 118 7.21 -3.57 8.21
N LEU A 119 8.42 -3.04 8.40
CA LEU A 119 8.65 -1.59 8.33
C LEU A 119 8.41 -1.07 6.93
N GLY A 120 8.89 -1.77 5.89
CA GLY A 120 8.70 -1.37 4.50
C GLY A 120 7.22 -1.18 4.15
N THR A 121 6.37 -2.13 4.54
CA THR A 121 4.91 -2.05 4.30
C THR A 121 4.25 -0.96 5.15
N LEU A 122 4.61 -0.81 6.43
CA LEU A 122 4.06 0.25 7.29
C LEU A 122 4.48 1.67 6.85
N THR A 123 5.71 1.82 6.36
CA THR A 123 6.23 3.12 5.86
C THR A 123 5.81 3.42 4.42
N ASN A 124 5.14 2.48 3.76
CA ASN A 124 4.55 2.71 2.44
C ASN A 124 3.25 3.47 2.61
N PHE A 125 3.37 4.74 3.00
CA PHE A 125 2.26 5.54 3.55
C PHE A 125 1.07 5.67 2.61
N ASP A 126 1.27 5.69 1.28
CA ASP A 126 0.20 5.55 0.29
C ASP A 126 -0.56 4.24 0.50
N ALA A 127 0.10 3.11 0.30
CA ALA A 127 -0.56 1.82 0.33
C ALA A 127 -1.18 1.53 1.70
N ALA A 128 -0.48 1.91 2.77
CA ALA A 128 -0.93 1.77 4.14
C ALA A 128 -2.20 2.60 4.40
N LEU A 129 -2.21 3.87 4.02
CA LEU A 129 -3.37 4.75 4.21
C LEU A 129 -4.56 4.25 3.38
N LEU A 130 -4.34 3.87 2.12
CA LEU A 130 -5.38 3.38 1.23
C LEU A 130 -5.98 2.06 1.71
N ASN A 131 -5.15 1.15 2.24
CA ASN A 131 -5.62 -0.07 2.88
C ASN A 131 -6.43 0.24 4.14
N ILE A 132 -5.96 1.13 5.02
CA ILE A 132 -6.71 1.57 6.21
C ILE A 132 -8.08 2.12 5.81
N THR A 133 -8.14 3.01 4.81
CA THR A 133 -9.40 3.58 4.32
C THR A 133 -10.33 2.49 3.79
N ALA A 134 -9.83 1.57 2.95
CA ALA A 134 -10.64 0.47 2.43
C ALA A 134 -11.17 -0.45 3.55
N VAL A 135 -10.32 -0.83 4.51
CA VAL A 135 -10.72 -1.66 5.66
C VAL A 135 -11.77 -0.94 6.51
N ARG A 136 -11.59 0.36 6.77
CA ARG A 136 -12.57 1.19 7.49
C ARG A 136 -13.93 1.17 6.79
N THR A 137 -13.97 1.48 5.49
CA THR A 137 -15.22 1.48 4.69
C THR A 137 -15.93 0.11 4.72
N ILE A 138 -15.16 -0.98 4.64
CA ILE A 138 -15.71 -2.34 4.77
C ILE A 138 -16.26 -2.59 6.18
N ALA A 139 -15.56 -2.11 7.21
CA ALA A 139 -15.95 -2.27 8.60
C ALA A 139 -17.23 -1.48 8.94
N GLU A 140 -17.43 -0.29 8.38
CA GLU A 140 -18.64 0.55 8.54
C GLU A 140 -19.87 -0.02 7.82
N THR A 141 -19.66 -0.80 6.76
CA THR A 141 -20.77 -1.37 6.00
C THR A 141 -21.61 -2.31 6.87
N ALA A 142 -22.94 -2.15 6.86
CA ALA A 142 -23.85 -3.05 7.57
C ALA A 142 -23.74 -4.50 7.06
N GLY A 143 -23.77 -5.47 7.98
CA GLY A 143 -23.73 -6.89 7.66
C GLY A 143 -22.85 -7.70 8.60
N SER A 144 -22.92 -9.03 8.47
CA SER A 144 -22.09 -9.94 9.25
C SER A 144 -20.64 -9.95 8.78
N PHE A 145 -19.72 -10.33 9.66
CA PHE A 145 -18.30 -10.49 9.32
C PHE A 145 -18.09 -11.42 8.11
N ALA A 146 -18.89 -12.49 7.98
CA ALA A 146 -18.83 -13.41 6.85
C ALA A 146 -19.03 -12.70 5.49
N THR A 147 -19.93 -11.71 5.42
CA THR A 147 -20.15 -10.93 4.19
C THR A 147 -19.00 -9.97 3.85
N LYS A 148 -18.18 -9.62 4.85
CA LYS A 148 -17.02 -8.71 4.73
C LYS A 148 -15.73 -9.44 4.35
N LEU A 149 -15.67 -10.77 4.53
CA LEU A 149 -14.47 -11.57 4.28
C LEU A 149 -13.93 -11.42 2.84
N LEU A 150 -14.82 -11.44 1.83
CA LEU A 150 -14.39 -11.32 0.44
C LEU A 150 -13.80 -9.91 0.14
N PRO A 151 -14.48 -8.79 0.44
CA PRO A 151 -13.90 -7.45 0.35
C PRO A 151 -12.55 -7.30 1.07
N LEU A 152 -12.44 -7.84 2.29
CA LEU A 152 -11.20 -7.81 3.07
C LEU A 152 -10.10 -8.61 2.37
N ALA A 153 -10.39 -9.84 1.95
CA ALA A 153 -9.42 -10.68 1.25
C ALA A 153 -8.93 -10.03 -0.05
N VAL A 154 -9.82 -9.38 -0.81
CA VAL A 154 -9.45 -8.62 -2.01
C VAL A 154 -8.50 -7.47 -1.65
N THR A 155 -8.85 -6.69 -0.62
CA THR A 155 -8.04 -5.53 -0.18
C THR A 155 -6.64 -5.96 0.26
N GLU A 156 -6.53 -7.02 1.08
CA GLU A 156 -5.26 -7.55 1.55
C GLU A 156 -4.45 -8.22 0.44
N PHE A 157 -5.13 -8.92 -0.46
CA PHE A 157 -4.48 -9.50 -1.64
C PHE A 157 -3.80 -8.43 -2.47
N PHE A 158 -4.48 -7.31 -2.76
CA PHE A 158 -3.89 -6.24 -3.53
C PHE A 158 -2.72 -5.56 -2.79
N LEU A 159 -2.87 -5.27 -1.49
CA LEU A 159 -1.77 -4.72 -0.67
C LEU A 159 -0.51 -5.59 -0.75
N LEU A 160 -0.68 -6.91 -0.67
CA LEU A 160 0.43 -7.88 -0.69
C LEU A 160 0.83 -8.33 -2.10
N SER A 161 0.07 -7.99 -3.14
CA SER A 161 0.30 -8.43 -4.51
C SER A 161 1.67 -8.05 -5.09
N PRO A 162 2.32 -6.92 -4.72
CA PRO A 162 3.70 -6.63 -5.11
C PRO A 162 4.72 -7.68 -4.68
N ILE A 163 4.37 -8.48 -3.67
CA ILE A 163 5.17 -9.58 -3.13
C ILE A 163 4.67 -10.92 -3.66
N LEU A 164 3.35 -11.13 -3.56
CA LEU A 164 2.72 -12.40 -3.92
C LEU A 164 2.84 -12.72 -5.40
N LEU A 165 2.70 -11.72 -6.30
CA LEU A 165 2.77 -11.96 -7.73
C LEU A 165 4.19 -12.37 -8.19
N PRO A 166 5.27 -11.63 -7.87
CA PRO A 166 6.62 -12.08 -8.23
C PRO A 166 7.00 -13.42 -7.60
N LEU A 167 6.62 -13.64 -6.33
CA LEU A 167 6.86 -14.90 -5.65
C LEU A 167 6.11 -16.06 -6.33
N GLY A 168 4.84 -15.88 -6.68
CA GLY A 168 4.03 -16.87 -7.39
C GLY A 168 4.62 -17.21 -8.76
N VAL A 169 5.01 -16.21 -9.53
CA VAL A 169 5.71 -16.40 -10.82
C VAL A 169 7.01 -17.19 -10.64
N TYR A 170 7.79 -16.87 -9.60
CA TYR A 170 9.02 -17.60 -9.28
C TYR A 170 8.77 -19.06 -8.88
N LEU A 171 7.73 -19.33 -8.08
CA LEU A 171 7.42 -20.69 -7.62
C LEU A 171 6.90 -21.57 -8.76
N VAL A 172 6.10 -21.01 -9.67
CA VAL A 172 5.51 -21.75 -10.80
C VAL A 172 6.50 -21.91 -11.95
N ALA A 173 7.32 -20.89 -12.23
CA ALA A 173 8.20 -20.86 -13.39
C ALA A 173 9.58 -20.21 -13.07
N PRO A 174 10.41 -20.83 -12.21
CA PRO A 174 11.66 -20.24 -11.73
C PRO A 174 12.69 -19.96 -12.83
N GLN A 175 12.66 -20.71 -13.94
CA GLN A 175 13.54 -20.48 -15.10
C GLN A 175 13.08 -19.31 -15.96
N LYS A 176 11.78 -18.96 -15.90
CA LYS A 176 11.18 -17.85 -16.68
C LYS A 176 11.00 -16.59 -15.85
N SER A 177 11.07 -16.68 -14.51
CA SER A 177 10.82 -15.56 -13.62
C SER A 177 11.74 -14.37 -13.87
N ALA A 178 13.03 -14.61 -14.16
CA ALA A 178 13.94 -13.53 -14.54
C ALA A 178 13.45 -12.78 -15.78
N LYS A 179 13.10 -13.50 -16.85
CA LYS A 179 12.59 -12.92 -18.11
C LYS A 179 11.27 -12.16 -17.93
N LEU A 180 10.41 -12.59 -17.01
CA LEU A 180 9.12 -11.96 -16.75
C LEU A 180 9.22 -10.76 -15.80
N LEU A 181 10.08 -10.84 -14.79
CA LEU A 181 10.18 -9.85 -13.71
C LEU A 181 11.21 -8.76 -13.98
N GLU A 182 12.28 -9.03 -14.74
CA GLU A 182 13.30 -8.01 -15.07
C GLU A 182 12.72 -6.81 -15.83
N PRO A 183 11.88 -6.96 -16.88
CA PRO A 183 11.29 -5.82 -17.56
C PRO A 183 10.38 -5.00 -16.65
N LEU A 184 9.64 -5.67 -15.77
CA LEU A 184 8.78 -5.02 -14.78
C LEU A 184 9.62 -4.25 -13.76
N GLY A 185 10.70 -4.85 -13.26
CA GLY A 185 11.65 -4.20 -12.36
C GLY A 185 12.34 -3.00 -13.00
N ALA A 186 12.75 -3.11 -14.27
CA ALA A 186 13.34 -2.01 -15.02
C ALA A 186 12.34 -0.88 -15.26
N TRP A 187 11.10 -1.20 -15.62
CA TRP A 187 10.03 -0.22 -15.78
C TRP A 187 9.71 0.48 -14.46
N MET A 188 9.63 -0.26 -13.35
CA MET A 188 9.40 0.30 -12.02
C MET A 188 10.57 1.13 -11.53
N GLY A 189 11.81 0.74 -11.85
CA GLY A 189 12.99 1.56 -11.58
C GLY A 189 12.94 2.89 -12.34
N LYS A 190 12.52 2.87 -13.61
CA LYS A 190 12.47 4.05 -14.48
C LYS A 190 11.26 4.96 -14.22
N TYR A 191 10.08 4.40 -14.00
CA TYR A 191 8.82 5.13 -13.93
C TYR A 191 8.12 5.05 -12.58
N GLY A 192 8.57 4.19 -11.66
CA GLY A 192 7.91 4.00 -10.35
C GLY A 192 7.80 5.29 -9.55
N ARG A 193 8.82 6.16 -9.62
CA ARG A 193 8.77 7.51 -9.02
C ARG A 193 7.62 8.36 -9.57
N PHE A 194 7.42 8.33 -10.88
CA PHE A 194 6.33 9.06 -11.53
C PHE A 194 4.96 8.48 -11.15
N VAL A 195 4.85 7.15 -11.12
CA VAL A 195 3.62 6.45 -10.71
C VAL A 195 3.23 6.84 -9.29
N VAL A 196 4.14 6.70 -8.32
CA VAL A 196 3.88 7.07 -6.91
C VAL A 196 3.54 8.55 -6.79
N GLY A 197 4.30 9.42 -7.48
CA GLY A 197 4.03 10.85 -7.48
C GLY A 197 2.64 11.21 -8.00
N LEU A 198 2.21 10.61 -9.10
CA LEU A 198 0.88 10.83 -9.68
C LEU A 198 -0.24 10.29 -8.78
N ILE A 199 -0.04 9.13 -8.15
CA ILE A 199 -1.01 8.57 -7.20
C ILE A 199 -1.18 9.51 -6.00
N PHE A 200 -0.08 9.97 -5.39
CA PHE A 200 -0.14 10.93 -4.29
C PHE A 200 -0.83 12.23 -4.67
N LEU A 201 -0.53 12.78 -5.85
CA LEU A 201 -1.21 13.98 -6.34
C LEU A 201 -2.70 13.74 -6.60
N GLY A 202 -3.07 12.58 -7.15
CA GLY A 202 -4.47 12.21 -7.36
C GLY A 202 -5.26 12.13 -6.06
N PHE A 203 -4.72 11.45 -5.04
CA PHE A 203 -5.33 11.40 -3.70
C PHE A 203 -5.36 12.75 -3.00
N ALA A 204 -4.32 13.57 -3.16
CA ALA A 204 -4.30 14.94 -2.65
C ALA A 204 -5.46 15.76 -3.21
N VAL A 205 -5.66 15.75 -4.54
CA VAL A 205 -6.78 16.45 -5.19
C VAL A 205 -8.11 15.93 -4.68
N TYR A 206 -8.27 14.60 -4.59
CA TYR A 206 -9.51 13.99 -4.08
C TYR A 206 -9.84 14.41 -2.64
N LEU A 207 -8.88 14.30 -1.71
CA LEU A 207 -9.11 14.63 -0.30
C LEU A 207 -9.38 16.13 -0.09
N VAL A 208 -8.64 17.00 -0.79
CA VAL A 208 -8.88 18.46 -0.75
C VAL A 208 -10.27 18.78 -1.29
N ALA A 209 -10.66 18.22 -2.43
CA ALA A 209 -11.97 18.44 -3.04
C ALA A 209 -13.11 17.95 -2.13
N LYS A 210 -12.90 16.84 -1.42
CA LYS A 210 -13.86 16.30 -0.44
C LYS A 210 -13.97 17.18 0.82
N ALA A 211 -12.86 17.72 1.32
CA ALA A 211 -12.83 18.51 2.55
C ALA A 211 -13.43 19.92 2.38
N LEU A 212 -13.25 20.54 1.21
CA LEU A 212 -13.67 21.93 0.97
C LEU A 212 -15.18 22.19 1.23
N PRO A 213 -16.12 21.39 0.71
CA PRO A 213 -17.55 21.58 1.00
C PRO A 213 -17.89 21.43 2.48
N ALA A 214 -17.22 20.51 3.19
CA ALA A 214 -17.46 20.25 4.61
C ALA A 214 -16.92 21.35 5.55
N LEU A 215 -15.97 22.17 5.08
CA LEU A 215 -15.45 23.33 5.81
C LEU A 215 -16.20 24.63 5.48
N ALA A 216 -16.98 24.65 4.40
CA ALA A 216 -17.71 25.82 3.93
C ALA A 216 -19.15 25.91 4.48
N GLY A 217 -19.65 24.84 5.12
CA GLY A 217 -20.94 24.77 5.79
C GLY A 217 -20.81 24.76 7.30
#